data_AF-A0AAJ6JK04-F1
#
_entry.id   AF-A0AAJ6JK04-F1
#
_cell.length_a   1.000
_cell.length_b   1.000
_cell.length_c   1.000
_cell.angle_alpha   90.00
_cell.angle_beta   90.00
_cell.angle_gamma   90.00
#
_symmetry.space_group_name_H-M   'P 1'
#
loop_
_entity.id
_entity.type
_entity.pdbx_description
1 polymer ?
#
loop_
_entity_poly.entity_id
_entity_poly.type
_entity_poly.pdbx_seq_one_letter_code
_entity_poly.pdbx_strand_id
1 'polypeptide(L)'
;MRTEKSRLRRSLLSLQELMRRIRHHTIGDQVGEINDFLRGHYAYYRVAGNLRCLVKVYRAVERYWRQMLRSRSWAGRRLTWDQYHQIKARTPLLKPKLRLPHAELQALAVL
;
A
#
# COMPACT_ATOMS: atom_id res chain seq x y z
N MET A 1 -20.46 11.23 15.51
CA MET A 1 -19.02 11.40 15.19
C MET A 1 -18.39 10.02 14.93
N ARG A 2 -18.21 9.61 13.65
CA ARG A 2 -17.74 8.25 13.32
C ARG A 2 -16.20 8.20 13.32
N THR A 3 -15.66 7.54 14.34
CA THR A 3 -14.25 7.38 14.73
C THR A 3 -13.29 6.89 13.63
N GLU A 4 -11.98 7.05 13.85
CA GLU A 4 -10.88 6.72 12.92
C GLU A 4 -10.96 5.30 12.32
N LYS A 5 -11.42 4.31 13.10
CA LYS A 5 -11.61 2.92 12.64
C LYS A 5 -12.56 2.83 11.44
N SER A 6 -13.65 3.59 11.45
CA SER A 6 -14.63 3.61 10.36
C SER A 6 -14.07 4.24 9.08
N ARG A 7 -13.15 5.21 9.23
CA ARG A 7 -12.48 5.88 8.12
C ARG A 7 -11.45 4.96 7.49
N LEU A 8 -10.65 4.27 8.31
CA LEU A 8 -9.69 3.25 7.85
C LEU A 8 -10.39 2.15 7.03
N ARG A 9 -11.53 1.65 7.52
CA ARG A 9 -12.34 0.65 6.80
C ARG A 9 -12.76 1.17 5.42
N ARG A 10 -13.25 2.41 5.33
CA ARG A 10 -13.65 3.02 4.04
C ARG A 10 -12.48 3.16 3.08
N SER A 11 -11.30 3.56 3.56
CA SER A 11 -10.10 3.61 2.73
C SER A 11 -9.73 2.22 2.18
N LEU A 12 -9.77 1.17 3.01
CA LEU A 12 -9.48 -0.19 2.55
C LEU A 12 -10.50 -0.70 1.52
N LEU A 13 -11.79 -0.35 1.68
CA LEU A 13 -12.82 -0.68 0.69
C LEU A 13 -12.58 0.03 -0.64
N SER A 14 -12.25 1.33 -0.59
CA SER A 14 -11.90 2.11 -1.78
C SER A 14 -10.67 1.55 -2.51
N LEU A 15 -9.66 1.10 -1.77
CA LEU A 15 -8.49 0.41 -2.33
C LEU A 15 -8.87 -0.89 -3.03
N GLN A 16 -9.72 -1.72 -2.40
CA GLN A 16 -10.19 -2.96 -3.03
C GLN A 16 -10.92 -2.66 -4.34
N GLU A 17 -11.75 -1.62 -4.35
CA GLU A 17 -12.48 -1.20 -5.55
C GLU A 17 -11.55 -0.67 -6.65
N LEU A 18 -10.56 0.13 -6.28
CA LEU A 18 -9.49 0.55 -7.18
C LEU A 18 -8.81 -0.68 -7.81
N MET A 19 -8.38 -1.64 -7.00
CA MET A 19 -7.71 -2.85 -7.48
C MET A 19 -8.60 -3.74 -8.35
N ARG A 20 -9.92 -3.80 -8.09
CA ARG A 20 -10.86 -4.49 -8.99
C ARG A 20 -10.91 -3.83 -10.37
N ARG A 21 -10.99 -2.50 -10.42
CA ARG A 21 -11.05 -1.74 -11.67
C ARG A 21 -9.79 -1.90 -12.51
N ILE A 22 -8.61 -1.80 -11.88
CA ILE A 22 -7.31 -1.90 -12.57
C ILE A 22 -6.83 -3.34 -12.77
N ARG A 23 -7.65 -4.36 -12.46
CA ARG A 23 -7.26 -5.79 -12.46
C ARG A 23 -6.61 -6.24 -13.76
N HIS A 24 -7.07 -5.71 -14.88
CA HIS A 24 -6.64 -6.09 -16.22
C HIS A 24 -5.53 -5.19 -16.78
N HIS A 25 -5.14 -4.14 -16.06
CA HIS A 25 -4.04 -3.27 -16.48
C HIS A 25 -2.69 -4.02 -16.42
N THR A 26 -1.68 -3.42 -17.05
CA THR A 26 -0.29 -3.90 -16.93
C THR A 26 0.17 -3.80 -15.47
N ILE A 27 1.19 -4.58 -15.10
CA ILE A 27 1.73 -4.53 -13.72
C ILE A 27 2.24 -3.12 -13.37
N GLY A 28 2.86 -2.42 -14.32
CA GLY A 28 3.37 -1.07 -14.11
C GLY A 28 2.25 -0.08 -13.77
N ASP A 29 1.19 -0.06 -14.58
CA ASP A 29 0.03 0.81 -14.36
C ASP A 29 -0.68 0.49 -13.05
N GLN A 30 -0.81 -0.81 -12.72
CA GLN A 30 -1.36 -1.23 -11.44
C GLN A 30 -0.58 -0.65 -10.27
N VAL A 31 0.75 -0.74 -10.32
CA VAL A 31 1.62 -0.23 -9.25
C VAL A 31 1.55 1.29 -9.17
N GLY A 32 1.44 2.01 -10.29
CA GLY A 32 1.22 3.46 -10.32
C GLY A 32 -0.02 3.87 -9.52
N GLU A 33 -1.17 3.34 -9.91
CA GLU A 33 -2.47 3.62 -9.29
C GLU A 33 -2.50 3.25 -7.79
N ILE A 34 -1.95 2.08 -7.44
CA ILE A 34 -1.86 1.66 -6.03
C ILE A 34 -0.95 2.59 -5.24
N ASN A 35 0.18 3.02 -5.82
CA ASN A 35 1.12 3.91 -5.15
C ASN A 35 0.57 5.32 -4.95
N ASP A 36 -0.23 5.82 -5.89
CA ASP A 36 -0.92 7.10 -5.77
C ASP A 36 -1.94 7.08 -4.63
N PHE A 37 -2.73 6.00 -4.54
CA PHE A 37 -3.60 5.77 -3.39
C PHE A 37 -2.82 5.72 -2.07
N LEU A 38 -1.74 4.93 -2.01
CA LEU A 38 -0.92 4.79 -0.80
C LEU A 38 -0.31 6.12 -0.38
N ARG A 39 0.17 6.94 -1.34
CA ARG A 39 0.74 8.26 -1.07
C ARG A 39 -0.30 9.18 -0.43
N GLY A 40 -1.51 9.23 -0.98
CA GLY A 40 -2.63 9.99 -0.41
C GLY A 40 -3.00 9.50 0.99
N HIS A 41 -3.07 8.18 1.18
CA HIS A 41 -3.37 7.58 2.48
C HIS A 41 -2.32 7.94 3.54
N TYR A 42 -1.03 7.86 3.20
CA TYR A 42 0.05 8.19 4.11
C TYR A 42 0.09 9.68 4.47
N ALA A 43 -0.18 10.55 3.51
CA ALA A 43 -0.28 11.99 3.75
C ALA A 43 -1.45 12.32 4.71
N TYR A 44 -2.61 11.70 4.48
CA TYR A 44 -3.81 11.93 5.28
C TYR A 44 -3.66 11.47 6.74
N TYR A 45 -3.07 10.29 6.96
CA TYR A 45 -2.97 9.69 8.30
C TYR A 45 -1.72 10.09 9.09
N ARG A 46 -0.82 10.89 8.49
CA ARG A 46 0.51 11.29 9.00
C ARG A 46 1.36 10.08 9.43
N VAL A 47 2.50 9.88 8.77
CA VAL A 47 3.33 8.70 9.09
C VAL A 47 3.92 8.76 10.51
N ALA A 48 4.22 9.97 11.00
CA ALA A 48 4.66 10.21 12.38
C ALA A 48 3.56 9.81 13.37
N GLY A 49 3.88 8.92 14.30
CA GLY A 49 2.95 8.40 15.32
C GLY A 49 2.05 7.24 14.86
N ASN A 50 1.92 6.96 13.55
CA ASN A 50 0.99 5.94 13.04
C ASN A 50 1.63 4.86 12.17
N LEU A 51 2.96 4.77 12.15
CA LEU A 51 3.71 3.83 11.30
C LEU A 51 3.22 2.38 11.42
N ARG A 52 2.95 1.90 12.64
CA ARG A 52 2.44 0.53 12.87
C ARG A 52 1.14 0.25 12.12
N CYS A 53 0.20 1.21 12.09
CA CYS A 53 -1.06 1.05 11.36
C CYS A 53 -0.82 1.11 9.85
N LEU A 54 0.02 2.03 9.38
CA LEU A 54 0.34 2.16 7.96
C LEU A 54 1.05 0.91 7.41
N VAL A 55 1.90 0.26 8.21
CA VAL A 55 2.50 -1.03 7.87
C VAL A 55 1.42 -2.12 7.74
N LYS A 56 0.41 -2.13 8.61
CA LYS A 56 -0.72 -3.07 8.49
C LYS A 56 -1.50 -2.84 7.19
N VAL A 57 -1.75 -1.58 6.82
CA VAL A 57 -2.39 -1.22 5.55
C VAL A 57 -1.54 -1.69 4.38
N TYR A 58 -0.25 -1.38 4.37
CA TYR A 58 0.70 -1.84 3.35
C TYR A 58 0.66 -3.36 3.16
N ARG A 59 0.68 -4.14 4.26
CA ARG A 59 0.59 -5.61 4.20
C ARG A 59 -0.77 -6.09 3.69
N ALA A 60 -1.86 -5.37 3.96
CA ALA A 60 -3.17 -5.68 3.40
C ALA A 60 -3.20 -5.43 1.88
N VAL A 61 -2.60 -4.33 1.43
CA VAL A 61 -2.43 -3.98 0.01
C VAL A 61 -1.65 -5.07 -0.72
N GLU A 62 -0.50 -5.50 -0.20
CA GLU A 62 0.30 -6.59 -0.80
C GLU A 62 -0.50 -7.88 -0.94
N ARG A 63 -1.17 -8.32 0.12
CA ARG A 63 -1.94 -9.56 0.11
C ARG A 63 -3.08 -9.52 -0.90
N TYR A 64 -3.83 -8.41 -0.94
CA TYR A 64 -4.93 -8.26 -1.89
C TYR A 64 -4.42 -8.18 -3.32
N TRP A 65 -3.35 -7.42 -3.57
CA TRP A 65 -2.77 -7.32 -4.90
C TRP A 65 -2.29 -8.69 -5.41
N ARG A 66 -1.59 -9.47 -4.58
CA ARG A 66 -1.22 -10.84 -4.92
C ARG A 66 -2.45 -11.71 -5.22
N GLN A 67 -3.50 -11.65 -4.38
CA GLN A 67 -4.72 -12.44 -4.61
C GLN A 67 -5.40 -12.06 -5.92
N MET A 68 -5.45 -10.78 -6.26
CA MET A 68 -5.98 -10.28 -7.53
C MET A 68 -5.14 -10.75 -8.73
N LEU A 69 -3.81 -10.70 -8.63
CA LEU A 69 -2.93 -11.24 -9.67
C LEU A 69 -3.12 -12.75 -9.86
N ARG A 70 -3.45 -13.48 -8.80
CA ARG A 70 -3.77 -14.91 -8.88
C ARG A 70 -5.10 -15.20 -9.56
N SER A 71 -6.07 -14.30 -9.44
CA SER A 71 -7.41 -14.50 -9.98
C SER A 71 -7.59 -14.03 -11.43
N ARG A 72 -6.68 -13.20 -11.96
CA ARG A 72 -6.85 -12.59 -13.29
C ARG A 72 -6.53 -13.49 -14.48
N SER A 73 -5.83 -14.62 -14.30
CA SER A 73 -5.50 -15.55 -15.40
C SER A 73 -5.14 -16.95 -14.91
N TRP A 74 -5.15 -17.93 -15.82
CA TRP A 74 -4.73 -19.30 -15.51
C TRP A 74 -3.26 -19.38 -15.08
N ALA A 75 -2.38 -18.65 -15.76
CA ALA A 75 -0.98 -18.51 -15.34
C ALA A 75 -0.86 -17.87 -13.95
N GLY A 76 -1.70 -16.87 -13.64
CA GLY A 76 -1.77 -16.22 -12.34
C GLY A 76 -2.09 -17.18 -11.19
N ARG A 77 -2.90 -18.23 -11.41
CA ARG A 77 -3.26 -19.20 -10.35
C ARG A 77 -2.04 -19.86 -9.70
N ARG A 78 -0.96 -20.02 -10.48
CA ARG A 78 0.33 -20.60 -10.07
C ARG A 78 1.32 -19.59 -9.48
N LEU A 79 0.94 -18.32 -9.34
CA LEU A 79 1.80 -17.27 -8.79
C LEU A 79 2.18 -17.59 -7.33
N THR A 80 3.44 -17.99 -7.13
CA THR A 80 4.01 -18.25 -5.81
C THR A 80 4.31 -16.94 -5.08
N TRP A 81 4.66 -17.02 -3.80
CA TRP A 81 5.13 -15.85 -3.06
C TRP A 81 6.47 -15.34 -3.61
N ASP A 82 7.39 -16.23 -4.01
CA ASP A 82 8.69 -15.84 -4.55
C ASP A 82 8.56 -15.10 -5.89
N GLN A 83 7.72 -15.61 -6.80
CA GLN A 83 7.43 -14.92 -8.06
C GLN A 83 6.78 -13.56 -7.82
N TYR A 84 5.85 -13.49 -6.86
CA TYR A 84 5.27 -12.21 -6.46
C TYR A 84 6.32 -11.25 -5.89
N HIS A 85 7.26 -11.74 -5.09
CA HIS A 85 8.36 -10.93 -4.56
C HIS A 85 9.30 -10.42 -5.66
N GLN A 86 9.56 -11.22 -6.69
CA GLN A 86 10.31 -10.78 -7.88
C GLN A 86 9.58 -9.68 -8.64
N ILE A 87 8.26 -9.81 -8.84
CA ILE A 87 7.44 -8.75 -9.43
C ILE A 87 7.57 -7.47 -8.60
N LYS A 88 7.37 -7.57 -7.28
CA LYS A 88 7.46 -6.43 -6.36
C LYS A 88 8.86 -5.79 -6.33
N ALA A 89 9.92 -6.57 -6.49
CA ALA A 89 11.28 -6.05 -6.57
C ALA A 89 11.48 -5.15 -7.80
N ARG A 90 10.85 -5.50 -8.92
CA ARG A 90 10.90 -4.73 -10.18
C ARG A 90 9.91 -3.56 -10.20
N THR A 91 8.75 -3.72 -9.54
CA THR A 91 7.68 -2.72 -9.48
C THR A 91 7.26 -2.50 -8.03
N PRO A 92 8.01 -1.69 -7.25
CA PRO A 92 7.83 -1.60 -5.81
C PRO A 92 6.57 -0.83 -5.44
N LEU A 93 5.80 -1.40 -4.51
CA LEU A 93 4.76 -0.66 -3.81
C LEU A 93 5.38 0.34 -2.83
N LEU A 94 4.74 1.50 -2.66
CA LEU A 94 5.19 2.56 -1.78
C LEU A 94 5.12 2.09 -0.32
N LYS A 95 6.28 1.83 0.29
CA LYS A 95 6.36 1.49 1.72
C LYS A 95 6.10 2.73 2.56
N PRO A 96 5.41 2.60 3.71
CA PRO A 96 5.29 3.69 4.66
C PRO A 96 6.68 3.96 5.24
N LYS A 97 7.18 5.19 5.07
CA LYS A 97 8.45 5.66 5.63
C LYS A 97 8.16 6.77 6.60
N LEU A 98 8.81 6.76 7.77
CA LEU A 98 8.86 7.92 8.66
C LEU A 98 9.31 9.12 7.84
N ARG A 99 8.38 10.04 7.57
CA ARG A 99 8.69 11.38 7.11
C ARG A 99 8.65 12.25 8.35
N LEU A 100 9.81 12.44 8.96
CA LEU A 100 10.02 13.52 9.91
C LEU A 100 10.40 14.76 9.08
N PRO A 101 9.76 15.92 9.29
CA PRO A 101 10.32 17.19 8.81
C PRO A 101 11.76 17.31 9.31
N HIS A 102 12.67 17.90 8.52
CA HIS A 102 14.09 18.02 8.90
C HIS A 102 14.28 18.68 10.29
N ALA A 103 13.39 19.61 10.64
CA ALA A 103 13.36 20.25 11.96
C ALA A 103 13.15 19.27 13.13
N GLU A 104 12.34 18.21 12.96
CA GLU A 104 12.11 17.21 14.02
C GLU A 104 13.26 16.17 14.09
N LEU A 105 13.96 15.93 12.98
CA LEU A 105 15.19 15.10 12.99
C LEU A 105 16.31 15.79 13.77
N GLN A 106 16.46 17.11 13.62
CA GLN A 106 17.41 17.92 14.38
C GLN A 106 17.12 17.84 15.89
N ALA A 107 15.86 17.92 16.30
CA ALA A 107 15.48 17.82 17.72
C ALA A 107 15.77 16.45 18.36
N LEU A 108 15.80 15.37 17.57
CA LEU A 108 16.10 14.01 18.04
C LEU A 108 17.60 13.68 18.04
N ALA A 109 18.42 14.44 17.30
CA ALA A 109 19.88 14.23 17.20
C ALA A 109 20.68 15.03 18.24
N VAL A 110 20.01 15.85 19.06
CA VAL A 110 20.62 16.73 20.09
C VAL A 110 20.44 16.15 21.51
N LEU A 111 20.09 14.87 21.63
CA LEU A 111 20.11 14.09 22.89
C LEU A 111 21.21 13.04 22.83
#